data_AF-A0A178EVJ9-F1
#
_entry.id   AF-A0A178EVJ9-F1
#
_cell.length_a   1.000
_cell.length_b   1.000
_cell.length_c   1.000
_cell.angle_alpha   90.00
_cell.angle_beta   90.00
_cell.angle_gamma   90.00
#
_symmetry.space_group_name_H-M   'P 1'
#
loop_
_entity.id
_entity.type
_entity.pdbx_description
1 polymer ?
#
loop_
_entity_poly.entity_id
_entity_poly.type
_entity_poly.pdbx_seq_one_letter_code
_entity_poly.pdbx_strand_id
1 'polypeptide(L)'
;MVVTKYVLFEGSGNYPAPNDMVRVSYLCYPWHGQNQQSYREEKHGSAYGDNIVHLESITREKPSSGIYGCTFKGCFRLFGSFDSWVAHESKNHSVRQIWRCPVGIESGKECARLFERPQGFRQHLKQGHNLESEDAFVNICYLGGDYQRRFWCGFCEKAYPMAKEGFVAIAGRHKHVGSHFENGQSITEWVDAGGHKPNWASASDGVFEVVGSPPFECAILKEGVISKARAIAC
;
A
#
# COMPACT_ATOMS: atom_id res chain seq x y z
N MET A 1 4.64 20.50 24.09
CA MET A 1 5.49 19.41 23.55
C MET A 1 5.39 19.45 22.04
N VAL A 2 6.51 19.60 21.34
CA VAL A 2 6.57 19.52 19.88
C VAL A 2 6.48 18.04 19.51
N VAL A 3 5.50 17.64 18.70
CA VAL A 3 5.46 16.28 18.16
C VAL A 3 6.45 16.26 17.00
N THR A 4 7.54 15.52 17.17
CA THR A 4 8.57 15.32 16.15
C THR A 4 8.30 13.98 15.46
N LYS A 5 8.01 14.02 14.16
CA LYS A 5 7.81 12.83 13.33
C LYS A 5 9.06 12.63 12.46
N TYR A 6 9.56 11.39 12.37
CA TYR A 6 10.85 11.07 11.76
C TYR A 6 10.63 10.32 10.43
N VAL A 7 11.37 10.67 9.39
CA VAL A 7 11.39 10.00 8.08
C VAL A 7 12.82 9.61 7.76
N LEU A 8 13.14 8.32 7.76
CA LEU A 8 14.49 7.78 7.54
C LEU A 8 14.90 7.86 6.05
N PHE A 9 16.15 8.24 5.75
CA PHE A 9 16.63 8.54 4.41
C PHE A 9 17.82 7.69 3.94
N GLU A 10 18.70 7.17 4.79
CA GLU A 10 19.88 6.40 4.33
C GLU A 10 20.56 5.66 5.49
N GLY A 11 20.94 4.38 5.32
CA GLY A 11 21.68 3.57 6.30
C GLY A 11 22.96 2.95 5.73
N SER A 12 23.91 2.63 6.60
CA SER A 12 25.20 2.04 6.25
C SER A 12 25.10 0.56 5.83
N GLY A 13 24.76 0.33 4.56
CA GLY A 13 24.88 -0.99 3.93
C GLY A 13 23.55 -1.60 3.50
N ASN A 14 23.64 -2.76 2.84
CA ASN A 14 22.47 -3.40 2.27
C ASN A 14 21.46 -3.79 3.36
N TYR A 15 21.83 -4.15 4.60
CA TYR A 15 20.87 -4.47 5.67
C TYR A 15 21.21 -3.67 6.92
N PRO A 16 20.36 -2.70 7.34
CA PRO A 16 20.57 -2.01 8.60
C PRO A 16 20.52 -3.01 9.75
N ALA A 17 21.60 -3.14 10.51
CA ALA A 17 21.68 -3.93 11.72
C ALA A 17 21.20 -3.11 12.93
N PRO A 18 20.88 -3.77 14.05
CA PRO A 18 20.87 -3.08 15.34
C PRO A 18 22.18 -2.33 15.50
N ASN A 19 22.07 -1.06 15.90
CA ASN A 19 23.14 -0.09 16.08
C ASN A 19 23.67 0.63 14.84
N ASP A 20 23.08 0.40 13.66
CA ASP A 20 23.45 1.16 12.48
C ASP A 20 22.97 2.62 12.56
N MET A 21 23.83 3.53 12.08
CA MET A 21 23.53 4.94 11.93
C MET A 21 22.72 5.16 10.65
N VAL A 22 21.53 5.75 10.82
CA VAL A 22 20.62 6.03 9.71
C VAL A 22 20.24 7.52 9.71
N ARG A 23 20.23 8.14 8.53
CA ARG A 23 19.80 9.53 8.34
C ARG A 23 18.28 9.63 8.49
N VAL A 24 17.80 10.72 9.08
CA VAL A 24 16.36 11.05 9.20
C VAL A 24 16.06 12.50 8.84
N SER A 25 14.86 12.74 8.31
CA SER A 25 14.19 14.02 8.16
C SER A 25 13.11 14.17 9.23
N TYR A 26 12.90 15.39 9.72
CA TYR A 26 12.04 15.69 10.87
C TYR A 26 10.85 16.51 10.38
N LEU A 27 9.65 16.16 10.84
CA LEU A 27 8.45 16.99 10.76
C LEU A 27 8.07 17.39 12.18
N CYS A 28 8.28 18.66 12.53
CA CYS A 28 7.93 19.22 13.82
C CYS A 28 6.56 19.88 13.76
N TYR A 29 5.64 19.52 14.67
CA TYR A 29 4.36 20.23 14.83
C TYR A 29 4.41 21.14 16.07
N PRO A 30 4.16 22.46 15.94
CA PRO A 30 3.95 23.32 17.08
C PRO A 30 2.60 22.98 17.72
N TRP A 31 2.62 22.58 18.99
CA TRP A 31 1.41 22.31 19.75
C TRP A 31 0.99 23.58 20.48
N HIS A 32 0.09 24.37 19.88
CA HIS A 32 -0.92 25.22 20.54
C HIS A 32 -1.81 25.93 19.50
N GLY A 33 -3.14 25.78 19.62
CA GLY A 33 -4.11 26.76 19.14
C GLY A 33 -4.62 26.63 17.70
N GLN A 34 -5.95 26.70 17.58
CA GLN A 34 -6.79 26.68 16.40
C GLN A 34 -6.28 27.54 15.21
N ASN A 35 -5.61 26.92 14.23
CA ASN A 35 -5.69 27.20 12.78
C ASN A 35 -4.67 26.32 12.05
N GLN A 36 -5.11 25.13 11.63
CA GLN A 36 -4.27 24.16 10.94
C GLN A 36 -4.14 24.50 9.45
N GLN A 37 -3.10 25.24 9.08
CA GLN A 37 -2.47 25.06 7.77
C GLN A 37 -1.19 24.28 7.98
N SER A 38 -1.15 23.04 7.47
CA SER A 38 0.09 22.28 7.36
C SER A 38 1.02 23.05 6.44
N TYR A 39 2.11 23.61 6.97
CA TYR A 39 3.20 24.07 6.14
C TYR A 39 4.32 23.03 6.16
N ARG A 40 4.81 22.70 4.97
CA ARG A 40 5.98 21.84 4.77
C ARG A 40 7.20 22.76 4.80
N GLU A 41 7.91 22.80 5.92
CA GLU A 41 9.24 23.41 5.93
C GLU A 41 10.27 22.35 5.53
N GLU A 42 10.68 22.37 4.27
CA GLU A 42 11.89 21.69 3.81
C GLU A 42 13.10 22.53 4.23
N LYS A 43 13.68 22.25 5.38
CA LYS A 43 14.99 22.83 5.72
C LYS A 43 16.05 22.12 4.88
N HIS A 44 16.49 22.80 3.83
CA HIS A 44 17.68 22.42 3.07
C HIS A 44 18.91 22.74 3.94
N GLY A 45 19.44 21.72 4.62
CA GLY A 45 20.71 21.76 5.34
C GLY A 45 21.80 21.06 4.53
N SER A 46 22.98 21.66 4.47
CA SER A 46 24.13 21.17 3.71
C SER A 46 24.61 19.79 4.15
N ALA A 47 25.28 19.11 3.21
CA ALA A 47 25.85 17.78 3.32
C ALA A 47 26.70 17.59 4.59
N TYR A 48 26.51 16.43 5.24
CA TYR A 48 27.20 15.96 6.45
C TYR A 48 26.90 16.75 7.73
N GLY A 49 25.97 16.24 8.56
CA GLY A 49 25.90 16.71 9.95
C GLY A 49 24.70 16.26 10.76
N ASP A 50 23.50 16.68 10.41
CA ASP A 50 22.69 17.15 11.55
C ASP A 50 21.65 16.21 12.12
N ASN A 51 21.44 14.99 11.60
CA ASN A 51 20.43 14.12 12.19
C ASN A 51 20.65 12.62 11.95
N ILE A 52 21.46 12.00 12.81
CA ILE A 52 21.70 10.57 12.82
C ILE A 52 20.89 9.95 13.96
N VAL A 53 20.12 8.91 13.65
CA VAL A 53 19.45 8.08 14.67
C VAL A 53 20.02 6.67 14.64
N HIS A 54 19.90 5.99 15.77
CA HIS A 54 20.44 4.65 15.97
C HIS A 54 19.30 3.63 16.06
N LEU A 55 19.38 2.55 15.29
CA LEU A 55 18.40 1.46 15.37
C LEU A 55 18.64 0.63 16.63
N GLU A 56 17.68 0.61 17.55
CA GLU A 56 17.78 -0.15 18.81
C GLU A 56 17.38 -1.62 18.60
N SER A 57 16.34 -1.88 17.80
CA SER A 57 15.80 -3.23 17.61
C SER A 57 15.10 -3.39 16.26
N ILE A 58 15.13 -4.62 15.73
CA ILE A 58 14.46 -5.04 14.48
C ILE A 58 13.72 -6.36 14.75
N THR A 59 12.42 -6.39 14.52
CA THR A 59 11.60 -7.59 14.74
C THR A 59 11.42 -8.37 13.44
N ARG A 60 11.73 -9.67 13.45
CA ARG A 60 11.68 -10.55 12.26
C ARG A 60 10.58 -11.62 12.30
N GLU A 61 10.02 -11.95 13.46
CA GLU A 61 8.88 -12.86 13.55
C GLU A 61 7.59 -12.13 13.15
N LYS A 62 6.93 -12.61 12.08
CA LYS A 62 5.83 -11.89 11.38
C LYS A 62 6.17 -10.41 11.17
N PRO A 63 7.19 -10.13 10.34
CA PRO A 63 7.89 -8.84 10.33
C PRO A 63 6.98 -7.65 9.94
N SER A 64 5.88 -7.93 9.24
CA SER A 64 4.84 -6.98 8.82
C SER A 64 3.62 -6.89 9.74
N SER A 65 3.53 -7.69 10.81
CA SER A 65 2.33 -7.76 11.66
C SER A 65 2.01 -6.40 12.28
N GLY A 66 0.78 -5.92 12.08
CA GLY A 66 0.36 -4.59 12.52
C GLY A 66 1.00 -3.44 11.73
N ILE A 67 1.46 -3.70 10.51
CA ILE A 67 1.73 -2.69 9.49
C ILE A 67 0.69 -2.86 8.38
N TYR A 68 0.00 -1.79 8.06
CA TYR A 68 -0.94 -1.71 6.95
C TYR A 68 -0.26 -0.92 5.84
N GLY A 69 -0.21 -1.46 4.62
CA GLY A 69 0.33 -0.75 3.47
C GLY A 69 -0.76 -0.29 2.53
N CYS A 70 -0.56 0.86 1.87
CA CYS A 70 -1.46 1.28 0.82
C CYS A 70 -1.44 0.30 -0.35
N THR A 71 -2.63 -0.09 -0.79
CA THR A 71 -2.87 -1.08 -1.83
C THR A 71 -2.91 -0.49 -3.23
N PHE A 72 -2.84 0.83 -3.36
CA PHE A 72 -2.87 1.51 -4.66
C PHE A 72 -1.47 1.55 -5.27
N LYS A 73 -1.39 1.16 -6.54
CA LYS A 73 -0.16 1.16 -7.33
C LYS A 73 0.56 2.51 -7.26
N GLY A 74 1.84 2.49 -6.92
CA GLY A 74 2.68 3.69 -6.81
C GLY A 74 2.51 4.48 -5.51
N CYS A 75 1.66 4.03 -4.58
CA CYS A 75 1.53 4.64 -3.26
C CYS A 75 2.24 3.78 -2.19
N PHE A 76 3.48 4.13 -1.85
CA PHE A 76 4.31 3.37 -0.91
C PHE A 76 4.20 3.88 0.53
N ARG A 77 2.97 4.09 1.04
CA ARG A 77 2.73 4.55 2.41
C ARG A 77 2.37 3.37 3.33
N LEU A 78 2.91 3.41 4.56
CA LEU A 78 2.67 2.43 5.61
C LEU A 78 1.99 3.10 6.82
N PHE A 79 1.20 2.32 7.55
CA PHE A 79 0.37 2.78 8.66
C PHE A 79 0.44 1.78 9.81
N GLY A 80 0.46 2.30 11.05
CA GLY A 80 0.51 1.50 12.27
C GLY A 80 -0.86 1.06 12.78
N SER A 81 -1.94 1.59 12.18
CA SER A 81 -3.32 1.25 12.57
C SER A 81 -4.24 1.11 11.37
N PHE A 82 -5.26 0.27 11.54
CA PHE A 82 -6.33 0.05 10.57
C PHE A 82 -7.00 1.39 10.19
N ASP A 83 -7.38 2.20 11.19
CA ASP A 83 -8.08 3.47 10.97
C ASP A 83 -7.24 4.47 10.17
N SER A 84 -5.93 4.55 10.42
CA SER A 84 -5.04 5.46 9.69
C SER A 84 -4.92 5.06 8.22
N TRP A 85 -4.83 3.76 7.96
CA TRP A 85 -4.82 3.22 6.60
C TRP A 85 -6.14 3.45 5.88
N VAL A 86 -7.27 3.16 6.53
CA VAL A 86 -8.61 3.40 5.96
C VAL A 86 -8.84 4.87 5.66
N ALA A 87 -8.46 5.77 6.58
CA ALA A 87 -8.58 7.21 6.39
C ALA A 87 -7.71 7.69 5.21
N HIS A 88 -6.50 7.13 5.06
CA HIS A 88 -5.65 7.43 3.92
C HIS A 88 -6.27 6.96 2.60
N GLU A 89 -6.65 5.69 2.49
CA GLU A 89 -7.19 5.15 1.24
C GLU A 89 -8.49 5.84 0.84
N SER A 90 -9.40 6.05 1.80
CA SER A 90 -10.70 6.68 1.54
C SER A 90 -10.60 8.15 1.11
N LYS A 91 -9.59 8.88 1.59
CA LYS A 91 -9.44 10.32 1.31
C LYS A 91 -8.65 10.58 0.03
N ASN A 92 -7.62 9.77 -0.23
CA ASN A 92 -6.62 10.09 -1.27
C ASN A 92 -6.82 9.28 -2.55
N HIS A 93 -7.58 8.19 -2.49
CA HIS A 93 -7.77 7.30 -3.63
C HIS A 93 -9.26 7.13 -3.95
N SER A 94 -9.55 7.03 -5.24
CA SER A 94 -10.88 6.71 -5.74
C SER A 94 -10.75 5.58 -6.76
N VAL A 95 -11.73 4.67 -6.79
CA VAL A 95 -11.69 3.54 -7.71
C VAL A 95 -12.75 3.75 -8.77
N ARG A 96 -12.30 3.84 -10.02
CA ARG A 96 -13.21 3.79 -11.16
C ARG A 96 -13.60 2.35 -11.45
N GLN A 97 -14.80 2.18 -11.99
CA GLN A 97 -15.21 0.89 -12.50
C GLN A 97 -14.26 0.41 -13.61
N ILE A 98 -13.95 -0.88 -13.61
CA ILE A 98 -13.05 -1.51 -14.58
C ILE A 98 -13.51 -2.94 -14.90
N TRP A 99 -13.14 -3.42 -16.08
CA TRP A 99 -13.28 -4.82 -16.49
C TRP A 99 -11.90 -5.45 -16.53
N ARG A 100 -11.74 -6.57 -15.84
CA ARG A 100 -10.50 -7.35 -15.83
C ARG A 100 -10.71 -8.64 -16.61
N CYS A 101 -9.83 -8.93 -17.56
CA CYS A 101 -9.88 -10.18 -18.32
C CYS A 101 -9.38 -11.38 -17.48
N PRO A 102 -10.23 -12.38 -17.19
CA PRO A 102 -9.82 -13.58 -16.44
C PRO A 102 -9.34 -14.72 -17.36
N VAL A 103 -9.33 -14.52 -18.69
CA VAL A 103 -9.03 -15.58 -19.66
C VAL A 103 -7.59 -16.04 -19.48
N GLY A 104 -7.36 -17.34 -19.36
CA GLY A 104 -6.03 -17.93 -19.30
C GLY A 104 -5.23 -17.66 -20.58
N ILE A 105 -3.94 -17.39 -20.44
CA ILE A 105 -2.97 -17.27 -21.54
C ILE A 105 -1.97 -18.44 -21.50
N GLU A 106 -1.21 -18.63 -22.57
CA GLU A 106 -0.29 -19.77 -22.76
C GLU A 106 0.72 -19.96 -21.62
N SER A 107 1.05 -18.90 -20.89
CA SER A 107 1.93 -18.97 -19.72
C SER A 107 1.27 -19.59 -18.47
N GLY A 108 0.03 -20.07 -18.56
CA GLY A 108 -0.76 -20.59 -17.44
C GLY A 108 -1.27 -19.51 -16.47
N LYS A 109 -1.11 -18.23 -16.81
CA LYS A 109 -1.63 -17.09 -16.03
C LYS A 109 -2.90 -16.56 -16.67
N GLU A 110 -3.67 -15.76 -15.94
CA GLU A 110 -4.77 -15.00 -16.55
C GLU A 110 -4.22 -13.84 -17.40
N CYS A 111 -4.99 -13.35 -18.37
CA CYS A 111 -4.64 -12.19 -19.18
C CYS A 111 -4.49 -10.92 -18.33
N ALA A 112 -5.35 -10.77 -17.31
CA ALA A 112 -5.39 -9.65 -16.35
C ALA A 112 -5.50 -8.24 -16.97
N ARG A 113 -5.67 -8.12 -18.29
CA ARG A 113 -5.78 -6.82 -18.96
C ARG A 113 -7.03 -6.08 -18.48
N LEU A 114 -6.84 -4.80 -18.17
CA LEU A 114 -7.88 -3.91 -17.64
C LEU A 114 -8.47 -3.02 -18.72
N PHE A 115 -9.76 -2.75 -18.60
CA PHE A 115 -10.53 -1.88 -19.50
C PHE A 115 -11.46 -0.99 -18.69
N GLU A 116 -11.54 0.30 -19.03
CA GLU A 116 -12.45 1.25 -18.36
C GLU A 116 -13.87 1.24 -18.94
N ARG A 117 -14.06 0.59 -20.10
CA ARG A 117 -15.34 0.55 -20.82
C ARG A 117 -15.64 -0.87 -21.31
N PRO A 118 -16.92 -1.29 -21.26
CA PRO A 118 -17.32 -2.63 -21.68
C PRO A 118 -17.10 -2.85 -23.18
N GLN A 119 -17.27 -1.82 -24.03
CA GLN A 119 -17.05 -1.98 -25.48
C GLN A 119 -15.61 -2.40 -25.80
N GLY A 120 -14.63 -1.75 -25.17
CA GLY A 120 -13.21 -2.10 -25.35
C GLY A 120 -12.88 -3.49 -24.82
N PHE A 121 -13.50 -3.88 -23.70
CA PHE A 121 -13.34 -5.22 -23.15
C PHE A 121 -13.89 -6.31 -24.09
N ARG A 122 -15.10 -6.12 -24.64
CA ARG A 122 -15.70 -7.07 -25.60
C ARG A 122 -14.86 -7.22 -26.86
N GLN A 123 -14.38 -6.10 -27.39
CA GLN A 123 -13.50 -6.09 -28.55
C GLN A 123 -12.22 -6.88 -28.26
N HIS A 124 -11.64 -6.71 -27.07
CA HIS A 124 -10.47 -7.47 -26.65
C HIS A 124 -10.74 -8.98 -26.55
N LEU A 125 -11.88 -9.40 -25.99
CA LEU A 125 -12.24 -10.82 -25.92
C LEU A 125 -12.33 -11.44 -27.32
N LYS A 126 -12.99 -10.74 -28.24
CA LYS A 126 -13.14 -11.19 -29.63
C LYS A 126 -11.81 -11.26 -30.37
N GLN A 127 -11.00 -10.21 -30.29
CA GLN A 127 -9.77 -10.10 -31.09
C GLN A 127 -8.57 -10.80 -30.44
N GLY A 128 -8.47 -10.77 -29.12
CA GLY A 128 -7.33 -11.29 -28.37
C GLY A 128 -7.49 -12.73 -27.90
N HIS A 129 -8.72 -13.21 -27.73
CA HIS A 129 -9.00 -14.56 -27.23
C HIS A 129 -9.95 -15.37 -28.14
N ASN A 130 -10.43 -14.80 -29.24
CA ASN A 130 -11.43 -15.42 -30.12
C ASN A 130 -12.69 -15.87 -29.36
N LEU A 131 -13.07 -15.11 -28.33
CA LEU A 131 -14.26 -15.36 -27.51
C LEU A 131 -15.33 -14.33 -27.84
N GLU A 132 -16.48 -14.79 -28.31
CA GLU A 132 -17.69 -13.99 -28.34
C GLU A 132 -18.23 -13.89 -26.91
N SER A 133 -18.40 -12.66 -26.42
CA SER A 133 -18.69 -12.39 -25.01
C SER A 133 -20.18 -12.14 -24.79
N GLU A 134 -20.82 -12.99 -24.00
CA GLU A 134 -22.16 -12.75 -23.48
C GLU A 134 -22.17 -11.69 -22.37
N ASP A 135 -23.31 -11.01 -22.19
CA ASP A 135 -23.48 -9.97 -21.16
C ASP A 135 -23.24 -10.49 -19.74
N ALA A 136 -23.64 -11.75 -19.48
CA ALA A 136 -23.40 -12.40 -18.20
C ALA A 136 -21.89 -12.51 -17.89
N PHE A 137 -21.07 -12.90 -18.88
CA PHE A 137 -19.62 -13.00 -18.73
C PHE A 137 -18.98 -11.62 -18.51
N VAL A 138 -19.42 -10.61 -19.27
CA VAL A 138 -18.93 -9.22 -19.12
C VAL A 138 -19.26 -8.67 -17.73
N ASN A 139 -20.43 -9.00 -17.17
CA ASN A 139 -20.81 -8.61 -15.82
C ASN A 139 -20.01 -9.36 -14.74
N ILE A 140 -19.58 -10.60 -14.99
CA ILE A 140 -18.72 -11.34 -14.06
C ILE A 140 -17.32 -10.71 -13.97
N CYS A 141 -16.81 -10.21 -15.09
CA CYS A 141 -15.50 -9.57 -15.21
C CYS A 141 -15.45 -8.12 -14.68
N TYR A 142 -16.61 -7.58 -14.29
CA TYR A 142 -16.75 -6.22 -13.79
C TYR A 142 -16.28 -6.10 -12.33
N LEU A 143 -15.42 -5.12 -12.09
CA LEU A 143 -15.04 -4.63 -10.77
C LEU A 143 -15.64 -3.23 -10.62
N GLY A 144 -16.50 -3.05 -9.62
CA GLY A 144 -17.23 -1.80 -9.51
C GLY A 144 -16.39 -0.67 -8.96
N GLY A 145 -16.69 0.53 -9.45
CA GLY A 145 -16.14 1.75 -8.88
C GLY A 145 -16.48 1.85 -7.40
N ASP A 146 -15.55 2.37 -6.60
CA ASP A 146 -15.63 2.39 -5.13
C ASP A 146 -16.11 1.06 -4.53
N TYR A 147 -15.64 -0.04 -5.13
CA TYR A 147 -15.83 -1.42 -4.68
C TYR A 147 -17.27 -1.92 -4.71
N GLN A 148 -18.15 -1.23 -5.43
CA GLN A 148 -19.53 -1.65 -5.63
C GLN A 148 -19.59 -3.03 -6.28
N ARG A 149 -20.48 -3.90 -5.81
CA ARG A 149 -20.71 -5.28 -6.28
C ARG A 149 -19.53 -6.25 -6.17
N ARG A 150 -18.34 -5.88 -6.61
CA ARG A 150 -17.11 -6.70 -6.60
C ARG A 150 -15.89 -5.80 -6.54
N PHE A 151 -14.84 -6.27 -5.88
CA PHE A 151 -13.52 -5.66 -5.93
C PHE A 151 -12.43 -6.72 -6.09
N TRP A 152 -11.25 -6.31 -6.57
CA TRP A 152 -10.09 -7.20 -6.61
C TRP A 152 -9.36 -7.18 -5.26
N CYS A 153 -9.20 -8.35 -4.63
CA CYS A 153 -8.31 -8.50 -3.49
C CYS A 153 -6.96 -9.03 -3.97
N GLY A 154 -5.90 -8.23 -3.85
CA GLY A 154 -4.56 -8.60 -4.27
C GLY A 154 -3.88 -9.66 -3.41
N PHE A 155 -4.36 -9.87 -2.17
CA PHE A 155 -3.91 -10.98 -1.33
C PHE A 155 -4.58 -12.31 -1.67
N CYS A 156 -5.85 -12.26 -2.09
CA CYS A 156 -6.57 -13.46 -2.53
C CYS A 156 -6.39 -13.76 -4.03
N GLU A 157 -5.79 -12.83 -4.77
CA GLU A 157 -5.67 -12.84 -6.24
C GLU A 157 -7.00 -13.18 -6.94
N LYS A 158 -8.11 -12.61 -6.47
CA LYS A 158 -9.44 -12.86 -7.05
C LYS A 158 -10.40 -11.68 -6.90
N ALA A 159 -11.43 -11.69 -7.75
CA ALA A 159 -12.58 -10.80 -7.59
C ALA A 159 -13.43 -11.28 -6.40
N TYR A 160 -13.50 -10.45 -5.35
CA TYR A 160 -14.29 -10.69 -4.17
C TYR A 160 -15.69 -10.05 -4.32
N PRO A 161 -16.78 -10.83 -4.18
CA PRO A 161 -18.14 -10.30 -4.27
C PRO A 161 -18.54 -9.53 -3.00
N MET A 162 -19.24 -8.42 -3.21
CA MET A 162 -19.80 -7.59 -2.15
C MET A 162 -21.31 -7.80 -2.05
N ALA A 163 -21.76 -8.25 -0.88
CA ALA A 163 -23.18 -8.49 -0.61
C ALA A 163 -24.00 -7.19 -0.47
N LYS A 164 -23.35 -6.05 -0.20
CA LYS A 164 -23.98 -4.75 0.04
C LYS A 164 -23.31 -3.67 -0.80
N GLU A 165 -24.10 -2.73 -1.31
CA GLU A 165 -23.68 -1.58 -2.11
C GLU A 165 -23.60 -0.29 -1.25
N GLY A 166 -23.14 0.82 -1.84
CA GLY A 166 -22.94 2.12 -1.18
C GLY A 166 -21.69 2.18 -0.30
N PHE A 167 -21.67 3.05 0.72
CA PHE A 167 -20.56 3.20 1.66
C PHE A 167 -20.18 1.90 2.39
N VAL A 168 -21.13 0.98 2.53
CA VAL A 168 -20.92 -0.34 3.13
C VAL A 168 -19.96 -1.20 2.29
N ALA A 169 -19.94 -1.00 0.97
CA ALA A 169 -19.00 -1.70 0.09
C ALA A 169 -17.54 -1.30 0.38
N ILE A 170 -17.29 0.00 0.58
CA ILE A 170 -15.96 0.52 0.92
C ILE A 170 -15.50 -0.02 2.28
N ALA A 171 -16.36 0.05 3.30
CA ALA A 171 -16.06 -0.49 4.62
C ALA A 171 -15.82 -2.02 4.58
N GLY A 172 -16.62 -2.75 3.79
CA GLY A 172 -16.46 -4.19 3.62
C GLY A 172 -15.15 -4.57 2.94
N ARG A 173 -14.72 -3.79 1.94
CA ARG A 173 -13.40 -3.96 1.31
C ARG A 173 -12.27 -3.76 2.31
N HIS A 174 -12.31 -2.66 3.08
CA HIS A 174 -11.28 -2.40 4.09
C HIS A 174 -11.26 -3.49 5.15
N LYS A 175 -12.41 -3.97 5.62
CA LYS A 175 -12.48 -5.08 6.57
C LYS A 175 -11.86 -6.36 6.01
N HIS A 176 -12.19 -6.73 4.77
CA HIS A 176 -11.64 -7.92 4.14
C HIS A 176 -10.12 -7.82 4.00
N VAL A 177 -9.62 -6.72 3.43
CA VAL A 177 -8.18 -6.51 3.22
C VAL A 177 -7.42 -6.33 4.54
N GLY A 178 -8.02 -5.64 5.52
CA GLY A 178 -7.51 -5.50 6.88
C GLY A 178 -7.25 -6.85 7.56
N SER A 179 -8.16 -7.81 7.38
CA SER A 179 -7.98 -9.16 7.95
C SER A 179 -6.74 -9.89 7.43
N HIS A 180 -6.28 -9.60 6.21
CA HIS A 180 -5.02 -10.16 5.71
C HIS A 180 -3.80 -9.59 6.46
N PHE A 181 -3.77 -8.28 6.73
CA PHE A 181 -2.72 -7.65 7.54
C PHE A 181 -2.71 -8.16 8.98
N GLU A 182 -3.89 -8.32 9.60
CA GLU A 182 -4.03 -8.88 10.95
C GLU A 182 -3.52 -10.32 11.03
N ASN A 183 -3.72 -11.10 9.97
CA ASN A 183 -3.20 -12.46 9.84
C ASN A 183 -1.69 -12.52 9.50
N GLY A 184 -1.05 -11.36 9.31
CA GLY A 184 0.40 -11.24 9.13
C GLY A 184 0.88 -11.19 7.68
N GLN A 185 -0.01 -11.06 6.70
CA GLN A 185 0.41 -10.82 5.32
C GLN A 185 1.00 -9.41 5.17
N SER A 186 2.07 -9.31 4.40
CA SER A 186 2.76 -8.07 4.09
C SER A 186 2.17 -7.41 2.86
N ILE A 187 2.13 -6.07 2.82
CA ILE A 187 1.73 -5.34 1.60
C ILE A 187 2.61 -5.70 0.39
N THR A 188 3.84 -6.17 0.61
CA THR A 188 4.73 -6.65 -0.46
C THR A 188 4.25 -7.90 -1.18
N GLU A 189 3.19 -8.55 -0.70
CA GLU A 189 2.51 -9.68 -1.34
C GLU A 189 1.32 -9.25 -2.21
N TRP A 190 0.88 -7.98 -2.12
CA TRP A 190 -0.34 -7.53 -2.81
C TRP A 190 -0.15 -7.44 -4.33
N VAL A 191 -0.92 -8.21 -5.09
CA VAL A 191 -0.93 -8.15 -6.56
C VAL A 191 -2.05 -7.25 -7.07
N ASP A 192 -1.71 -6.23 -7.86
CA ASP A 192 -2.70 -5.34 -8.48
C ASP A 192 -3.58 -6.07 -9.50
N ALA A 193 -4.81 -5.58 -9.69
CA ALA A 193 -5.77 -6.18 -10.62
C ALA A 193 -5.24 -6.32 -12.05
N GLY A 194 -4.35 -5.42 -12.49
CA GLY A 194 -3.77 -5.42 -13.83
C GLY A 194 -2.39 -6.06 -13.92
N GLY A 195 -1.94 -6.79 -12.89
CA GLY A 195 -0.58 -7.29 -12.77
C GLY A 195 -0.49 -8.77 -12.39
N HIS A 196 0.74 -9.27 -12.48
CA HIS A 196 1.14 -10.61 -12.01
C HIS A 196 2.29 -10.54 -11.02
N LYS A 197 2.62 -9.33 -10.57
CA LYS A 197 3.70 -9.05 -9.64
C LYS A 197 3.14 -8.17 -8.54
N PRO A 198 3.69 -8.25 -7.32
CA PRO A 198 3.27 -7.36 -6.26
C PRO A 198 3.47 -5.90 -6.64
N ASN A 199 2.52 -5.05 -6.23
CA ASN A 199 2.54 -3.61 -6.49
C ASN A 199 3.76 -2.92 -5.83
N TRP A 200 4.24 -3.45 -4.71
CA TRP A 200 5.43 -2.98 -4.00
C TRP A 200 6.74 -3.58 -4.53
N ALA A 201 6.72 -4.43 -5.57
CA ALA A 201 7.94 -4.96 -6.18
C ALA A 201 8.82 -3.87 -6.85
N SER A 202 8.24 -2.70 -7.16
CA SER A 202 8.98 -1.54 -7.66
C SER A 202 9.38 -0.55 -6.57
N ALA A 203 9.01 -0.79 -5.31
CA ALA A 203 9.47 0.04 -4.20
C ALA A 203 10.97 -0.19 -4.00
N SER A 204 11.73 0.89 -3.87
CA SER A 204 13.16 0.79 -3.52
C SER A 204 13.31 0.28 -2.10
N ASP A 205 14.30 -0.60 -1.89
CA ASP A 205 14.78 -0.93 -0.55
C ASP A 205 15.11 0.35 0.21
N GLY A 206 14.81 0.35 1.50
CA GLY A 206 15.00 1.54 2.32
C GLY A 206 14.12 1.52 3.55
N VAL A 207 14.01 2.69 4.17
CA VAL A 207 13.29 2.85 5.41
C VAL A 207 12.08 3.74 5.19
N PHE A 208 10.96 3.31 5.73
CA PHE A 208 9.63 3.86 5.52
C PHE A 208 9.06 4.35 6.84
N GLU A 209 8.44 5.51 6.78
CA GLU A 209 7.63 6.05 7.87
C GLU A 209 6.35 5.20 8.04
N VAL A 210 6.01 4.90 9.29
CA VAL A 210 4.75 4.25 9.65
C VAL A 210 3.80 5.28 10.26
N VAL A 211 2.82 5.73 9.48
CA VAL A 211 1.88 6.76 9.92
C VAL A 211 1.00 6.24 11.05
N GLY A 212 0.89 7.01 12.13
CA GLY A 212 0.08 6.65 13.30
C GLY A 212 0.78 5.72 14.30
N SER A 213 2.01 5.29 14.02
CA SER A 213 2.87 4.65 15.01
C SER A 213 3.57 5.70 15.92
N PRO A 214 4.05 5.29 17.11
CA PRO A 214 4.93 6.10 17.93
C PRO A 214 6.09 6.69 17.10
N PRO A 215 6.59 7.89 17.45
CA PRO A 215 7.57 8.61 16.64
C PRO A 215 8.89 7.85 16.40
N PHE A 216 9.17 6.82 17.21
CA PHE A 216 10.39 6.01 17.15
C PHE A 216 10.21 4.69 16.38
N GLU A 217 9.03 4.40 15.84
CA GLU A 217 8.80 3.18 15.06
C GLU A 217 8.82 3.47 13.55
N CYS A 218 9.58 2.65 12.83
CA CYS A 218 9.68 2.69 11.38
C CYS A 218 9.57 1.29 10.79
N ALA A 219 9.48 1.22 9.47
CA ALA A 219 9.45 -0.01 8.73
C ALA A 219 10.62 -0.05 7.74
N ILE A 220 11.38 -1.13 7.73
CA ILE A 220 12.48 -1.33 6.77
C ILE A 220 11.97 -2.27 5.69
N LEU A 221 11.97 -1.81 4.44
CA LEU A 221 11.74 -2.66 3.27
C LEU A 221 13.10 -3.12 2.74
N LYS A 222 13.25 -4.44 2.63
CA LYS A 222 14.47 -5.06 2.17
C LYS A 222 14.17 -6.33 1.41
N GLU A 223 14.54 -6.40 0.14
CA GLU A 223 14.36 -7.61 -0.69
C GLU A 223 12.92 -8.13 -0.63
N GLY A 224 11.95 -7.20 -0.61
CA GLY A 224 10.52 -7.52 -0.53
C GLY A 224 10.00 -7.90 0.86
N VAL A 225 10.82 -7.80 1.91
CA VAL A 225 10.43 -8.03 3.30
C VAL A 225 10.31 -6.71 4.04
N ILE A 226 9.17 -6.47 4.68
CA ILE A 226 8.95 -5.32 5.57
C ILE A 226 9.13 -5.78 7.01
N SER A 227 10.06 -5.14 7.74
CA SER A 227 10.31 -5.39 9.16
C SER A 227 10.09 -4.14 10.00
N LYS A 228 9.48 -4.28 11.19
CA LYS A 228 9.43 -3.20 12.18
C LYS A 228 10.80 -2.95 12.79
N ALA A 229 11.16 -1.68 12.94
CA ALA A 229 12.36 -1.28 13.64
C ALA A 229 12.11 -0.06 14.54
N ARG A 230 12.83 -0.01 15.66
CA ARG A 230 12.79 1.11 16.61
C ARG A 230 14.04 1.95 16.48
N ALA A 231 13.88 3.24 16.19
CA ALA A 231 14.96 4.22 16.10
C ALA A 231 14.99 5.09 17.36
N ILE A 232 16.18 5.34 17.92
CA ILE A 232 16.38 6.27 19.03
C ILE A 232 17.21 7.46 18.53
N ALA A 233 16.78 8.66 18.89
CA ALA A 233 17.54 9.88 18.65
C ALA A 233 18.76 9.94 19.58
N CYS A 234 19.94 10.18 19.00
CA CYS A 234 21.17 10.46 19.73
C CYS A 234 21.13 11.85 20.36
#